data_AF-A0A9P9PAZ9-F1
#
_entry.id   AF-A0A9P9PAZ9-F1
#
_cell.length_a   1.000
_cell.length_b   1.000
_cell.length_c   1.000
_cell.angle_alpha   90.00
_cell.angle_beta   90.00
_cell.angle_gamma   90.00
#
_symmetry.space_group_name_H-M   'P 1'
#
loop_
_entity.id
_entity.type
_entity.pdbx_description
1 polymer ?
#
loop_
_entity_poly.entity_id
_entity_poly.type
_entity_poly.pdbx_seq_one_letter_code
_entity_poly.pdbx_strand_id
1 'polypeptide(L)'
;MPSNKNRLYIAMYPSGVVNNEERRYHWGFLIGPKSEIKALTPGARYHVKNSPFGWTYEEISLENVRTTNSLLARILIAKIADEQRLIALLRQLPVVQGDPNWRCRTWVASALIEIAKDGKCVGTAELNWQKIEAFARQYVADKTASGRYQSAADMLKPKPTWDMLENKESAP
;
A
#
# COMPACT_ATOMS: atom_id res chain seq x y z
N MET A 1 17.05 -20.51 -8.50
CA MET A 1 16.32 -20.50 -7.21
C MET A 1 15.53 -19.20 -7.10
N PRO A 2 14.19 -19.21 -6.96
CA PRO A 2 13.45 -17.96 -6.81
C PRO A 2 13.80 -17.35 -5.45
N SER A 3 14.49 -16.20 -5.46
CA SER A 3 14.92 -15.50 -4.25
C SER A 3 13.71 -15.19 -3.34
N ASN A 4 13.82 -15.50 -2.05
CA ASN A 4 12.82 -15.19 -1.03
C ASN A 4 12.83 -13.69 -0.65
N LYS A 5 12.70 -12.83 -1.66
CA LYS A 5 12.75 -11.37 -1.49
C LYS A 5 11.39 -10.84 -1.03
N ASN A 6 11.42 -9.74 -0.30
CA ASN A 6 10.22 -9.06 0.15
C ASN A 6 9.38 -8.51 -1.03
N ARG A 7 8.19 -8.08 -0.68
CA ARG A 7 7.11 -7.68 -1.57
C ARG A 7 6.67 -6.27 -1.22
N LEU A 8 6.46 -5.47 -2.27
CA LEU A 8 5.91 -4.14 -2.15
C LEU A 8 4.43 -4.19 -2.48
N TYR A 9 3.62 -3.66 -1.57
CA TYR A 9 2.18 -3.56 -1.72
C TYR A 9 1.72 -2.11 -1.64
N ILE A 10 0.68 -1.75 -2.40
CA ILE A 10 -0.19 -0.63 -2.04
C ILE A 10 -1.11 -1.08 -0.92
N ALA A 11 -1.29 -0.23 0.09
CA ALA A 11 -2.24 -0.42 1.16
C ALA A 11 -3.30 0.68 1.16
N MET A 12 -4.55 0.25 1.28
CA MET A 12 -5.71 1.14 1.29
C MET A 12 -6.36 1.17 2.67
N TYR A 13 -6.67 2.38 3.14
CA TYR A 13 -7.34 2.64 4.41
C TYR A 13 -8.49 3.63 4.18
N PRO A 14 -9.52 3.67 5.04
CA PRO A 14 -10.47 4.77 5.01
C PRO A 14 -9.75 6.07 5.40
N SER A 15 -10.02 7.17 4.68
CA SER A 15 -9.48 8.49 5.05
C SER A 15 -10.28 9.21 6.13
N GLY A 16 -11.53 8.77 6.36
CA GLY A 16 -12.51 9.48 7.19
C GLY A 16 -13.25 10.60 6.46
N VAL A 17 -12.88 10.92 5.21
CA VAL A 17 -13.60 11.91 4.39
C VAL A 17 -14.86 11.29 3.81
N VAL A 18 -16.00 11.92 4.08
CA VAL A 18 -17.32 11.53 3.56
C VAL A 18 -17.71 12.38 2.34
N ASN A 19 -18.58 11.84 1.48
CA ASN A 19 -19.13 12.52 0.30
C ASN A 19 -18.08 13.07 -0.68
N ASN A 20 -16.90 12.43 -0.75
CA ASN A 20 -15.86 12.78 -1.70
C ASN A 20 -15.10 11.53 -2.14
N GLU A 21 -15.37 11.04 -3.35
CA GLU A 21 -14.78 9.79 -3.83
C GLU A 21 -13.28 9.87 -4.10
N GLU A 22 -12.78 11.02 -4.56
CA GLU A 22 -11.35 11.22 -4.75
C GLU A 22 -10.60 11.04 -3.42
N ARG A 23 -11.17 11.59 -2.34
CA ARG A 23 -10.59 11.64 -0.99
C ARG A 23 -10.98 10.47 -0.10
N ARG A 24 -11.80 9.53 -0.54
CA ARG A 24 -12.35 8.45 0.30
C ARG A 24 -11.30 7.56 0.96
N TYR A 25 -10.14 7.42 0.32
CA TYR A 25 -9.10 6.50 0.76
C TYR A 25 -7.82 7.22 1.16
N HIS A 26 -7.20 6.70 2.22
CA HIS A 26 -5.82 6.96 2.57
C HIS A 26 -4.92 5.87 1.97
N TRP A 27 -3.77 6.28 1.45
CA TRP A 27 -2.86 5.44 0.67
C TRP A 27 -1.48 5.37 1.32
N GLY A 28 -0.82 4.23 1.17
CA GLY A 28 0.56 4.04 1.57
C GLY A 28 1.13 2.75 1.00
N PHE A 29 2.38 2.47 1.34
CA PHE A 29 3.04 1.21 1.01
C PHE A 29 3.10 0.28 2.21
N LEU A 30 3.08 -1.01 1.95
CA LEU A 30 3.56 -2.04 2.87
C LEU A 30 4.73 -2.77 2.24
N ILE A 31 5.76 -3.03 3.04
CA ILE A 31 6.81 -3.98 2.73
C ILE A 31 6.63 -5.18 3.64
N GLY A 32 6.55 -6.37 3.05
CA GLY A 32 6.38 -7.62 3.78
C GLY A 32 7.07 -8.80 3.08
N PRO A 33 7.20 -9.95 3.77
CA PRO A 33 7.82 -11.13 3.22
C PRO A 33 7.02 -11.72 2.04
N LYS A 34 7.71 -12.43 1.15
CA LYS A 34 7.06 -13.21 0.07
C LYS A 34 6.11 -14.27 0.61
N SER A 35 6.49 -14.93 1.70
CA SER A 35 5.72 -16.01 2.31
C SER A 35 5.07 -15.50 3.59
N GLU A 36 3.74 -15.52 3.62
CA GLU A 36 2.93 -15.04 4.74
C GLU A 36 2.19 -16.18 5.46
N ILE A 37 2.82 -17.37 5.49
CA ILE A 37 2.24 -18.61 6.06
C ILE A 37 2.23 -18.56 7.60
N LYS A 38 3.15 -17.81 8.20
CA LYS A 38 3.27 -17.69 9.66
C LYS A 38 2.15 -16.84 10.24
N ALA A 39 1.74 -17.15 11.47
CA ALA A 39 0.70 -16.40 12.21
C ALA A 39 1.04 -14.90 12.27
N LEU A 40 2.28 -14.58 12.66
CA LEU A 40 2.84 -13.24 12.56
C LEU A 40 3.62 -13.08 11.26
N THR A 41 3.39 -11.97 10.57
CA THR A 41 4.03 -11.65 9.30
C THR A 41 4.62 -10.24 9.41
N PRO A 42 5.80 -10.09 10.05
CA PRO A 42 6.38 -8.77 10.30
C PRO A 42 6.70 -8.03 9.00
N GLY A 43 6.65 -6.71 9.07
CA GLY A 43 7.03 -5.83 7.98
C GLY A 43 6.90 -4.36 8.38
N ALA A 44 6.71 -3.47 7.41
CA ALA A 44 6.64 -2.04 7.68
C ALA A 44 5.65 -1.31 6.77
N ARG A 45 5.08 -0.22 7.28
CA ARG A 45 4.24 0.71 6.55
C ARG A 45 4.96 2.01 6.30
N TYR A 46 4.83 2.51 5.08
CA TYR A 46 5.41 3.77 4.63
C TYR A 46 4.29 4.63 4.06
N HIS A 47 4.03 5.78 4.67
CA HIS A 47 2.99 6.68 4.19
C HIS A 47 3.26 8.11 4.62
N VAL A 48 2.50 9.04 4.04
CA VAL A 48 2.40 10.40 4.55
C VAL A 48 1.03 10.60 5.16
N LYS A 49 0.94 11.30 6.29
CA LYS A 49 -0.34 11.64 6.92
C LYS A 49 -0.44 13.15 7.11
N ASN A 50 -1.66 13.67 7.07
CA ASN A 50 -1.91 15.06 7.41
C ASN A 50 -2.28 15.16 8.89
N SER A 51 -1.77 16.18 9.56
CA SER A 51 -2.09 16.54 10.93
C SER A 51 -2.38 18.03 11.02
N PRO A 52 -2.86 18.56 12.17
CA PRO A 52 -2.97 20.00 12.36
C PRO A 52 -1.65 20.77 12.15
N PHE A 53 -0.50 20.09 12.25
CA PHE A 53 0.83 20.66 12.05
C PHE A 53 1.37 20.47 10.62
N GLY A 54 0.53 19.99 9.70
CA GLY A 54 0.89 19.71 8.31
C GLY A 54 1.15 18.24 8.03
N TRP A 55 1.67 17.99 6.84
CA TRP A 55 1.96 16.65 6.34
C TRP A 55 3.26 16.10 6.92
N THR A 56 3.27 14.82 7.30
CA THR A 56 4.47 14.14 7.78
C THR A 56 4.61 12.78 7.13
N TYR A 57 5.84 12.38 6.84
CA TYR A 57 6.18 11.01 6.47
C TYR A 57 6.32 10.14 7.72
N GLU A 58 5.79 8.92 7.65
CA GLU A 58 5.92 7.92 8.69
C GLU A 58 6.38 6.58 8.12
N GLU A 59 7.34 6.00 8.83
CA GLU A 59 7.80 4.62 8.68
C GLU A 59 7.48 3.88 9.97
N ILE A 60 6.55 2.93 9.91
CA ILE A 60 6.00 2.25 11.08
C ILE A 60 6.26 0.76 10.94
N SER A 61 7.00 0.19 11.89
CA SER A 61 7.16 -1.26 12.02
C SER A 61 5.82 -1.91 12.39
N LEU A 62 5.52 -3.04 11.77
CA LEU A 62 4.29 -3.79 11.96
C LEU A 62 4.60 -5.22 12.36
N GLU A 63 3.91 -5.72 13.39
CA GLU A 63 3.97 -7.13 13.77
C GLU A 63 3.31 -8.04 12.73
N ASN A 64 2.28 -7.53 12.05
CA ASN A 64 1.58 -8.27 11.00
C ASN A 64 1.09 -7.36 9.86
N VAL A 65 1.73 -7.44 8.70
CA VAL A 65 1.36 -6.68 7.49
C VAL A 65 0.01 -7.10 6.91
N ARG A 66 -0.54 -8.24 7.31
CA ARG A 66 -1.83 -8.74 6.80
C ARG A 66 -3.05 -8.11 7.47
N THR A 67 -2.89 -7.54 8.66
CA THR A 67 -4.01 -7.19 9.55
C THR A 67 -3.75 -5.90 10.34
N THR A 68 -3.27 -4.85 9.68
CA THR A 68 -3.10 -3.55 10.36
C THR A 68 -4.45 -2.89 10.62
N ASN A 69 -4.52 -2.02 11.64
CA ASN A 69 -5.75 -1.28 11.98
C ASN A 69 -6.36 -0.57 10.75
N SER A 70 -7.65 -0.81 10.54
CA SER A 70 -8.46 -0.22 9.47
C SER A 70 -7.99 -0.47 8.03
N LEU A 71 -7.09 -1.44 7.80
CA LEU A 71 -6.68 -1.83 6.45
C LEU A 71 -7.87 -2.42 5.69
N LEU A 72 -8.10 -1.92 4.48
CA LEU A 72 -9.15 -2.40 3.58
C LEU A 72 -8.60 -3.47 2.67
N ALA A 73 -7.54 -3.17 1.92
CA ALA A 73 -6.94 -4.10 0.98
C ALA A 73 -5.43 -3.87 0.82
N ARG A 74 -4.77 -4.90 0.28
CA ARG A 74 -3.38 -4.86 -0.15
C ARG A 74 -3.31 -5.22 -1.64
N ILE A 75 -2.50 -4.49 -2.40
CA ILE A 75 -2.29 -4.78 -3.82
C ILE A 75 -0.81 -5.01 -4.02
N LEU A 76 -0.39 -6.24 -4.31
CA LEU A 76 0.99 -6.55 -4.63
C LEU A 76 1.32 -5.94 -5.98
N ILE A 77 2.30 -5.03 -5.98
CA ILE A 77 2.72 -4.31 -7.17
C ILE A 77 4.16 -4.60 -7.57
N ALA A 78 5.03 -5.09 -6.66
CA ALA A 78 6.41 -5.39 -7.03
C ALA A 78 7.07 -6.48 -6.19
N LYS A 79 8.03 -7.17 -6.82
CA LYS A 79 9.04 -8.00 -6.16
C LYS A 79 10.23 -7.09 -5.85
N ILE A 80 10.55 -6.89 -4.57
CA ILE A 80 11.66 -6.02 -4.17
C ILE A 80 12.98 -6.67 -4.56
N ALA A 81 13.89 -5.91 -5.15
CA ALA A 81 15.22 -6.35 -5.55
C ALA A 81 16.29 -5.95 -4.52
N ASP A 82 16.18 -4.73 -4.01
CA ASP A 82 17.03 -4.10 -2.98
C ASP A 82 16.14 -3.24 -2.06
N GLU A 83 15.90 -3.75 -0.86
CA GLU A 83 14.99 -3.13 0.13
C GLU A 83 15.57 -1.87 0.75
N GLN A 84 16.87 -1.87 1.07
CA GLN A 84 17.51 -0.71 1.69
C GLN A 84 17.48 0.48 0.74
N ARG A 85 17.71 0.22 -0.55
CA ARG A 85 17.59 1.22 -1.61
C ARG A 85 16.16 1.74 -1.77
N LEU A 86 15.16 0.86 -1.74
CA LEU A 86 13.75 1.26 -1.78
C LEU A 86 13.40 2.17 -0.58
N ILE A 87 13.78 1.77 0.63
CA ILE A 87 13.52 2.54 1.85
C ILE A 87 14.22 3.90 1.81
N ALA A 88 15.49 3.93 1.39
CA ALA A 88 16.23 5.18 1.24
C ALA A 88 15.54 6.14 0.26
N LEU A 89 15.05 5.62 -0.87
CA LEU A 89 14.29 6.38 -1.85
C LEU A 89 12.99 6.93 -1.24
N LEU A 90 12.21 6.12 -0.52
CA LEU A 90 10.96 6.57 0.12
C LEU A 90 11.20 7.67 1.16
N ARG A 91 12.28 7.56 1.94
CA ARG A 91 12.68 8.57 2.94
C ARG A 91 13.11 9.90 2.33
N GLN A 92 13.63 9.90 1.11
CA GLN A 92 14.11 11.09 0.42
C GLN A 92 13.00 11.83 -0.34
N LEU A 93 11.84 11.22 -0.53
CA LEU A 93 10.74 11.85 -1.24
C LEU A 93 10.24 13.11 -0.50
N PRO A 94 9.98 14.20 -1.23
CA PRO A 94 9.52 15.44 -0.61
C PRO A 94 8.11 15.28 -0.02
N VAL A 95 7.93 15.81 1.19
CA VAL A 95 6.63 16.01 1.83
C VAL A 95 6.26 17.47 1.65
N VAL A 96 5.34 17.75 0.72
CA VAL A 96 5.01 19.12 0.30
C VAL A 96 3.95 19.71 1.23
N GLN A 97 4.24 20.89 1.77
CA GLN A 97 3.34 21.66 2.63
C GLN A 97 2.61 22.74 1.83
N GLY A 98 1.41 23.12 2.28
CA GLY A 98 0.67 24.28 1.76
C GLY A 98 0.08 24.11 0.35
N ASP A 99 0.38 23.02 -0.37
CA ASP A 99 -0.23 22.74 -1.67
C ASP A 99 -1.63 22.11 -1.50
N PRO A 100 -2.70 22.78 -1.96
CA PRO A 100 -4.07 22.29 -1.83
C PRO A 100 -4.34 21.03 -2.67
N ASN A 101 -3.47 20.66 -3.61
CA ASN A 101 -3.61 19.46 -4.44
C ASN A 101 -2.74 18.29 -3.94
N TRP A 102 -1.83 18.53 -2.99
CA TRP A 102 -0.95 17.49 -2.47
C TRP A 102 -1.65 16.59 -1.43
N ARG A 103 -1.46 15.28 -1.57
CA ARG A 103 -2.14 14.22 -0.79
C ARG A 103 -1.22 13.01 -0.59
N CYS A 104 -1.63 12.09 0.29
CA CYS A 104 -1.01 10.75 0.35
C CYS A 104 -1.04 10.02 -0.99
N ARG A 105 -2.12 10.19 -1.76
CA ARG A 105 -2.27 9.69 -3.13
C ARG A 105 -1.18 10.20 -4.08
N THR A 106 -0.92 11.52 -4.06
CA THR A 106 0.10 12.12 -4.94
C THR A 106 1.50 11.75 -4.50
N TRP A 107 1.76 11.60 -3.19
CA TRP A 107 3.03 11.07 -2.69
C TRP A 107 3.31 9.64 -3.17
N VAL A 108 2.31 8.75 -3.13
CA VAL A 108 2.43 7.38 -3.69
C VAL A 108 2.72 7.42 -5.19
N ALA A 109 2.02 8.27 -5.95
CA ALA A 109 2.26 8.42 -7.38
C ALA A 109 3.70 8.87 -7.68
N SER A 110 4.20 9.88 -6.95
CA SER A 110 5.60 10.34 -7.06
C SER A 110 6.60 9.25 -6.69
N ALA A 111 6.31 8.46 -5.64
CA ALA A 111 7.17 7.35 -5.24
C ALA A 111 7.32 6.31 -6.35
N LEU A 112 6.23 5.95 -7.03
CA LEU A 112 6.27 4.98 -8.13
C LEU A 112 7.06 5.50 -9.33
N ILE A 113 6.98 6.81 -9.62
CA ILE A 113 7.80 7.46 -10.65
C ILE A 113 9.30 7.35 -10.28
N GLU A 114 9.67 7.65 -9.05
CA GLU A 114 11.07 7.57 -8.61
C GLU A 114 11.58 6.13 -8.54
N ILE A 115 10.74 5.17 -8.13
CA ILE A 115 11.06 3.73 -8.17
C ILE A 115 11.33 3.28 -9.62
N ALA A 116 10.52 3.73 -10.58
CA ALA A 116 10.71 3.42 -11.99
C ALA A 116 12.01 4.03 -12.55
N LYS A 117 12.33 5.28 -12.17
CA LYS A 117 13.58 5.96 -12.55
C LYS A 117 14.81 5.28 -11.96
N ASP A 118 14.72 4.83 -10.71
CA ASP A 118 15.81 4.14 -10.03
C ASP A 118 16.18 2.83 -10.73
N GLY A 119 15.16 2.04 -11.14
CA GLY A 119 15.31 0.82 -11.92
C GLY A 119 16.08 -0.31 -11.23
N LYS A 120 16.40 -0.19 -9.95
CA LYS A 120 17.29 -1.11 -9.22
C LYS A 120 16.70 -1.61 -7.90
N CYS A 121 15.81 -0.84 -7.26
CA CYS A 121 15.20 -1.22 -5.99
C CYS A 121 14.12 -2.30 -6.12
N VAL A 122 13.50 -2.45 -7.29
CA VAL A 122 12.50 -3.49 -7.60
C VAL A 122 12.88 -4.30 -8.84
N GLY A 123 12.40 -5.54 -8.91
CA GLY A 123 12.47 -6.41 -10.08
C GLY A 123 11.18 -6.34 -10.91
N THR A 124 10.49 -7.46 -11.09
CA THR A 124 9.15 -7.47 -11.70
C THR A 124 8.19 -6.57 -10.93
N ALA A 125 7.60 -5.59 -11.61
CA ALA A 125 6.73 -4.60 -11.01
C ALA A 125 5.64 -4.08 -11.97
N GLU A 126 4.52 -3.66 -11.41
CA GLU A 126 3.54 -2.75 -12.00
C GLU A 126 3.70 -1.40 -11.28
N LEU A 127 4.09 -0.35 -12.02
CA LEU A 127 4.40 0.98 -11.45
C LEU A 127 3.51 2.08 -12.03
N ASN A 128 2.55 1.74 -12.90
CA ASN A 128 1.60 2.70 -13.44
C ASN A 128 0.56 3.08 -12.38
N TRP A 129 0.71 4.24 -11.77
CA TRP A 129 -0.18 4.70 -10.70
C TRP A 129 -1.65 4.76 -11.13
N GLN A 130 -1.96 5.25 -12.33
CA GLN A 130 -3.33 5.38 -12.82
C GLN A 130 -4.01 4.00 -12.90
N LYS A 131 -3.30 2.99 -13.39
CA LYS A 131 -3.79 1.61 -13.45
C LYS A 131 -3.96 1.00 -12.06
N ILE A 132 -2.95 1.15 -11.20
CA ILE A 132 -2.97 0.61 -9.83
C ILE A 132 -4.12 1.21 -9.02
N GLU A 133 -4.28 2.53 -9.08
CA GLU A 133 -5.32 3.23 -8.33
C GLU A 133 -6.72 2.83 -8.79
N ALA A 134 -6.98 2.86 -10.10
CA ALA A 134 -8.27 2.50 -10.66
C ALA A 134 -8.66 1.08 -10.23
N PHE A 135 -7.71 0.13 -10.35
CA PHE A 135 -7.91 -1.24 -9.92
C PHE A 135 -8.17 -1.35 -8.41
N ALA A 136 -7.33 -0.72 -7.58
CA ALA A 136 -7.42 -0.83 -6.13
C ALA A 136 -8.75 -0.28 -5.58
N ARG A 137 -9.23 0.85 -6.14
CA ARG A 137 -10.53 1.42 -5.81
C ARG A 137 -11.67 0.45 -6.14
N GLN A 138 -11.66 -0.11 -7.34
CA GLN A 138 -12.67 -1.08 -7.77
C GLN A 138 -12.65 -2.32 -6.87
N TYR A 139 -11.46 -2.87 -6.62
CA TYR A 139 -11.30 -4.05 -5.78
C TYR A 139 -11.85 -3.85 -4.36
N VAL A 140 -11.55 -2.71 -3.71
CA VAL A 140 -12.13 -2.40 -2.39
C VAL A 140 -13.64 -2.20 -2.45
N ALA A 141 -14.15 -1.57 -3.51
CA ALA A 141 -15.60 -1.41 -3.71
C ALA A 141 -16.31 -2.76 -3.85
N ASP A 142 -15.75 -3.67 -4.65
CA ASP A 142 -16.29 -5.02 -4.86
C ASP A 142 -16.29 -5.83 -3.57
N LYS A 143 -15.18 -5.79 -2.80
CA LYS A 143 -15.10 -6.44 -1.49
C LYS A 143 -16.11 -5.86 -0.49
N THR A 144 -16.34 -4.54 -0.56
CA THR A 144 -17.36 -3.90 0.28
C THR A 144 -18.76 -4.39 -0.10
N ALA A 145 -19.08 -4.41 -1.39
CA ALA A 145 -20.37 -4.89 -1.90
C ALA A 145 -20.60 -6.37 -1.60
N SER A 146 -19.54 -7.18 -1.58
CA SER A 146 -19.59 -8.60 -1.21
C SER A 146 -19.64 -8.85 0.31
N GLY A 147 -19.77 -7.80 1.12
CA GLY A 147 -19.92 -7.90 2.58
C GLY A 147 -18.63 -8.17 3.36
N ARG A 148 -17.44 -8.02 2.75
CA ARG A 148 -16.13 -8.35 3.36
C ARG A 148 -15.84 -7.63 4.68
N TYR A 149 -16.54 -6.54 4.99
CA TYR A 149 -16.30 -5.71 6.17
C TYR A 149 -17.53 -5.57 7.08
N GLN A 150 -18.53 -6.45 6.96
CA GLN A 150 -19.81 -6.31 7.68
C GLN A 150 -19.79 -6.85 9.12
N SER A 151 -18.95 -7.84 9.44
CA SER A 151 -18.89 -8.43 10.78
C SER A 151 -17.52 -8.25 11.45
N ALA A 152 -17.50 -8.27 12.79
CA ALA A 152 -16.25 -8.28 13.55
C ALA A 152 -15.34 -9.47 13.17
N ALA A 153 -15.93 -10.65 12.94
CA ALA A 153 -15.20 -11.83 12.51
C ALA A 153 -14.53 -11.62 11.14
N ASP A 154 -15.20 -10.96 10.20
CA ASP A 154 -14.59 -10.62 8.91
C ASP A 154 -13.46 -9.60 9.07
N MET A 155 -13.63 -8.64 9.97
CA MET A 155 -12.61 -7.63 10.23
C MET A 155 -11.33 -8.22 10.83
N LEU A 156 -11.39 -9.37 11.49
CA LEU A 156 -10.23 -10.09 12.03
C LEU A 156 -9.49 -10.95 10.98
N LYS A 157 -10.11 -11.26 9.85
CA LYS A 157 -9.47 -12.04 8.77
C LYS A 157 -8.33 -11.23 8.12
N PRO A 158 -7.28 -11.89 7.59
CA PRO A 158 -6.27 -11.26 6.73
C PRO A 158 -6.93 -10.41 5.65
N LYS A 159 -6.42 -9.20 5.41
CA LYS A 159 -7.08 -8.28 4.48
C LYS A 159 -6.98 -8.76 3.04
N PRO A 160 -8.04 -8.55 2.24
CA PRO A 160 -8.07 -8.88 0.83
C PRO A 160 -6.78 -8.44 0.13
N THR A 161 -6.16 -9.36 -0.59
CA THR A 161 -4.88 -9.15 -1.25
C THR A 161 -4.95 -9.60 -2.70
N TRP A 162 -4.67 -8.66 -3.59
CA TRP A 162 -4.57 -8.94 -5.02
C TRP A 162 -3.12 -8.89 -5.49
N ASP A 163 -2.72 -9.86 -6.30
CA ASP A 163 -1.45 -9.90 -7.01
C ASP A 163 -1.61 -9.33 -8.42
N MET A 164 -1.15 -8.10 -8.66
CA MET A 164 -1.21 -7.48 -10.00
C MET A 164 -0.18 -8.07 -10.96
N LEU A 165 0.87 -8.74 -10.47
CA LEU A 165 1.90 -9.36 -11.30
C LEU A 165 1.42 -10.69 -11.88
N GLU A 166 0.59 -11.39 -11.13
CA GLU A 166 0.00 -12.68 -11.54
C GLU A 166 -1.49 -12.55 -11.90
N ASN A 167 -2.06 -11.35 -11.79
CA ASN A 167 -3.46 -11.04 -12.02
C ASN A 167 -4.43 -11.98 -11.30
N LYS A 168 -4.22 -12.17 -9.99
CA LYS A 168 -5.04 -13.08 -9.19
C LYS A 168 -5.18 -12.61 -7.75
N GLU A 169 -6.26 -13.05 -7.10
CA GLU A 169 -6.42 -12.89 -5.67
C GLU A 169 -5.54 -13.89 -4.92
N SER A 170 -4.69 -13.40 -4.01
CA SER A 170 -3.85 -14.24 -3.16
C SER A 170 -4.42 -14.45 -1.76
N ALA A 171 -5.32 -13.56 -1.31
CA ALA A 171 -6.09 -13.71 -0.08
C ALA A 171 -7.46 -13.00 -0.22
N PRO A 172 -8.60 -13.66 0.07
CA PRO A 172 -9.93 -13.09 -0.17
C PRO A 172 -10.44 -12.09 0.90
#